data_AF-A0AAV5YR66-F1
#
_entry.id   AF-A0AAV5YR66-F1
#
_cell.length_a   1.000
_cell.length_b   1.000
_cell.length_c   1.000
_cell.angle_alpha   90.00
_cell.angle_beta   90.00
_cell.angle_gamma   90.00
#
_symmetry.space_group_name_H-M   'P 1'
#
loop_
_entity.id
_entity.type
_entity.pdbx_description
1 polymer ?
#
loop_
_entity_poly.entity_id
_entity_poly.type
_entity_poly.pdbx_seq_one_letter_code
_entity_poly.pdbx_strand_id
1 'polypeptide(L)'
;MTTLTLPRWFGRTRSDAPPSPPPSRAELRVGIPRVLNLWSTHQFWVGFFGALGVDGRRLVFSSDTSEEQGRQFGKGRGTVDCCYPVKC
;
A
#
# COMPACT_ATOMS: atom_id res chain seq x y z
N MET A 1 15.94 22.62 -29.25
CA MET A 1 15.48 21.38 -28.59
C MET A 1 14.64 21.77 -27.39
N THR A 2 13.32 21.81 -27.58
CA THR A 2 12.38 22.33 -26.58
C THR A 2 12.18 21.30 -25.48
N THR A 3 12.50 21.68 -24.24
CA THR A 3 12.37 20.88 -23.02
C THR A 3 10.90 20.59 -22.70
N LEU A 4 10.34 19.53 -23.30
CA LEU A 4 8.98 19.03 -23.08
C LEU A 4 8.83 18.19 -21.78
N THR A 5 9.84 18.16 -20.92
CA THR A 5 9.90 17.25 -19.76
C THR A 5 9.18 17.76 -18.50
N LEU A 6 9.19 19.08 -18.24
CA LEU A 6 8.59 19.65 -17.03
C LEU A 6 7.05 19.50 -16.90
N PRO A 7 6.24 19.67 -17.97
CA PRO A 7 4.79 19.51 -17.87
C PRO A 7 4.35 18.08 -17.53
N ARG A 8 5.16 17.08 -17.88
CA ARG A 8 4.87 15.66 -17.59
C ARG A 8 5.05 15.29 -16.12
N TRP A 9 5.95 15.97 -15.41
CA TRP A 9 6.23 15.71 -14.00
C TRP A 9 5.14 16.24 -13.07
N PHE A 10 4.53 17.37 -13.44
CA PHE A 10 3.45 18.00 -12.67
C PHE A 10 2.06 17.73 -13.25
N GLY A 11 1.97 17.10 -14.42
CA GLY A 11 0.72 16.60 -14.97
C GLY A 11 0.22 15.44 -14.12
N ARG A 12 -1.03 15.51 -13.64
CA ARG A 12 -1.70 14.33 -13.09
C ARG A 12 -1.68 13.25 -14.16
N THR A 13 -0.88 12.19 -13.95
CA THR A 13 -0.95 10.97 -14.75
C THR A 13 -2.35 10.42 -14.53
N ARG A 14 -3.28 10.72 -15.45
CA ARG A 14 -4.59 10.08 -15.44
C ARG A 14 -4.33 8.60 -15.69
N SER A 15 -4.94 7.74 -14.89
CA SER A 15 -4.96 6.31 -15.18
C SER A 15 -5.47 6.11 -16.61
N ASP A 16 -4.82 5.24 -17.39
CA ASP A 16 -5.23 4.94 -18.78
C ASP A 16 -6.60 4.21 -18.85
N ALA A 17 -7.15 3.83 -17.70
CA ALA A 17 -8.47 3.22 -17.63
C ALA A 17 -9.59 4.27 -17.83
N PRO A 18 -10.64 3.95 -18.61
CA PRO A 18 -11.82 4.80 -18.68
C PRO A 18 -12.41 4.98 -17.27
N PRO A 19 -12.96 6.16 -16.94
CA PRO A 19 -13.54 6.41 -15.64
C PRO A 19 -14.71 5.45 -15.42
N SER A 20 -14.50 4.46 -14.54
CA SER A 20 -15.57 3.62 -14.02
C SER A 20 -16.15 4.28 -12.77
N PRO A 21 -17.46 4.13 -12.52
CA PRO A 21 -18.01 4.51 -11.24
C PRO A 21 -17.26 3.75 -10.13
N PRO A 22 -16.91 4.42 -9.02
CA PRO A 22 -16.22 3.75 -7.93
C PRO A 22 -17.10 2.61 -7.39
N PRO A 23 -16.49 1.45 -7.03
CA PRO A 23 -17.25 0.34 -6.48
C PRO A 23 -17.95 0.76 -5.18
N SER A 24 -19.06 0.08 -4.87
CA SER A 24 -19.72 0.23 -3.59
C SER A 24 -18.75 -0.06 -2.44
N ARG A 25 -18.84 0.69 -1.35
CA ARG A 25 -18.03 0.44 -0.14
C ARG A 25 -18.30 -0.93 0.47
N ALA A 26 -19.50 -1.46 0.26
CA ALA A 26 -19.86 -2.82 0.64
C ALA A 26 -19.14 -3.89 -0.21
N GLU A 27 -18.65 -3.54 -1.40
CA GLU A 27 -17.97 -4.47 -2.32
C GLU A 27 -16.44 -4.37 -2.25
N LEU A 28 -15.91 -3.26 -1.71
CA LEU A 28 -14.49 -3.01 -1.56
C LEU A 28 -13.81 -4.06 -0.66
N ARG A 29 -12.70 -4.62 -1.15
CA ARG A 29 -11.79 -5.49 -0.39
C ARG A 29 -10.48 -4.76 -0.17
N VAL A 30 -10.04 -4.68 1.09
CA VAL A 30 -8.84 -3.94 1.49
C VAL A 30 -7.82 -4.91 2.04
N GLY A 31 -6.65 -4.98 1.40
CA GLY A 31 -5.51 -5.75 1.91
C GLY A 31 -4.70 -4.91 2.89
N ILE A 32 -4.48 -5.40 4.11
CA ILE A 32 -3.66 -4.76 5.14
C ILE A 32 -2.40 -5.61 5.35
N PRO A 33 -1.22 -5.14 4.90
CA PRO A 33 0.01 -5.89 5.05
C PRO A 33 0.50 -5.87 6.52
N ARG A 34 0.97 -7.02 6.99
CA ARG A 34 1.62 -7.17 8.30
C ARG A 34 3.04 -6.62 8.24
N VAL A 35 3.18 -5.30 8.31
CA VAL A 35 4.47 -4.61 8.31
C VAL A 35 4.51 -3.49 9.34
N LEU A 36 5.65 -3.33 10.01
CA LEU A 36 5.96 -2.20 10.89
C LEU A 36 4.79 -1.81 11.82
N ASN A 37 4.50 -0.52 11.90
CA ASN A 37 3.44 0.06 12.72
C ASN A 37 2.03 -0.28 12.22
N LEU A 38 1.88 -0.77 10.99
CA LEU A 38 0.57 -1.12 10.45
C LEU A 38 -0.04 -2.31 11.23
N TRP A 39 0.81 -3.23 11.68
CA TRP A 39 0.37 -4.39 12.46
C TRP A 39 0.03 -4.00 13.92
N SER A 40 0.87 -3.21 14.58
CA SER A 40 0.60 -2.77 15.95
C SER A 40 -0.62 -1.85 16.06
N THR A 41 -0.95 -1.13 14.99
CA THR A 41 -2.13 -0.24 14.90
C THR A 41 -3.33 -0.87 14.19
N HIS A 42 -3.37 -2.20 13.99
CA HIS A 42 -4.44 -2.87 13.24
C HIS A 42 -5.86 -2.53 13.75
N GLN A 43 -6.04 -2.35 15.07
CA GLN A 43 -7.33 -2.00 15.67
C GLN A 43 -7.86 -0.64 15.17
N PHE A 44 -6.95 0.34 15.01
CA PHE A 44 -7.29 1.63 14.43
C PHE A 44 -7.79 1.46 12.99
N TRP A 45 -7.09 0.64 12.18
CA TRP A 45 -7.46 0.42 10.78
C TRP A 45 -8.82 -0.28 10.64
N VAL A 46 -9.11 -1.28 11.48
CA VAL A 46 -10.43 -1.93 11.51
C VAL A 46 -11.53 -0.91 11.79
N GLY A 47 -11.35 -0.05 12.81
CA GLY A 47 -12.32 1.00 13.14
C GLY A 47 -12.45 2.06 12.05
N PHE A 48 -11.34 2.50 11.48
CA PHE A 48 -11.29 3.50 10.42
C PHE A 48 -12.04 3.03 9.17
N PHE A 49 -11.76 1.82 8.67
CA PHE A 49 -12.46 1.29 7.51
C PHE A 49 -13.93 0.96 7.80
N GLY A 50 -14.24 0.50 9.02
CA GLY A 50 -15.62 0.34 9.47
C GLY A 50 -16.40 1.66 9.44
N ALA A 51 -15.81 2.75 9.94
CA ALA A 51 -16.41 4.10 9.91
C ALA A 51 -16.60 4.63 8.48
N LEU A 52 -15.74 4.21 7.54
CA LEU A 52 -15.90 4.51 6.11
C LEU A 52 -16.99 3.64 5.44
N GLY A 53 -17.54 2.62 6.10
CA GLY A 53 -18.58 1.75 5.57
C GLY A 53 -18.04 0.54 4.79
N VAL A 54 -16.80 0.14 5.03
CA VAL A 54 -16.24 -1.11 4.51
C VAL A 54 -16.63 -2.25 5.45
N ASP A 55 -17.09 -3.36 4.88
CA ASP A 55 -17.37 -4.57 5.65
C ASP A 55 -16.06 -5.14 6.24
N GLY A 56 -16.03 -5.34 7.56
CA GLY A 56 -14.90 -5.92 8.28
C GLY A 56 -14.45 -7.29 7.72
N ARG A 57 -15.37 -8.09 7.17
CA ARG A 57 -15.08 -9.38 6.52
C ARG A 57 -14.27 -9.25 5.24
N ARG A 58 -14.19 -8.04 4.69
CA ARG A 58 -13.43 -7.69 3.48
C ARG A 58 -12.10 -7.01 3.79
N LEU A 59 -11.77 -6.83 5.07
CA LEU A 59 -10.43 -6.45 5.52
C LEU A 59 -9.58 -7.72 5.60
N VAL A 60 -8.61 -7.85 4.68
CA VAL A 60 -7.75 -9.03 4.56
C VAL A 60 -6.38 -8.69 5.08
N PHE A 61 -6.03 -9.23 6.26
CA PHE A 61 -4.69 -9.12 6.79
C PHE A 61 -3.76 -10.11 6.09
N SER A 62 -2.57 -9.67 5.71
CA SER A 62 -1.59 -10.59 5.12
C SER A 62 -1.13 -11.63 6.15
N SER A 63 -0.79 -12.81 5.65
CA SER A 63 -0.04 -13.80 6.42
C SER A 63 1.38 -13.31 6.71
N ASP A 64 2.09 -14.06 7.54
CA ASP A 64 3.54 -13.88 7.69
C ASP A 64 4.25 -14.14 6.36
N THR A 65 5.28 -13.34 6.10
CA THR A 65 6.16 -13.50 4.95
C THR A 65 7.12 -14.66 5.22
N SER A 66 7.12 -15.67 4.36
CA SER A 66 8.08 -16.78 4.46
C SER A 66 9.48 -16.36 4.03
N GLU A 67 10.51 -17.11 4.43
CA GLU A 67 11.88 -16.83 3.96
C GLU A 67 12.01 -16.91 2.43
N GLU A 68 11.35 -17.88 1.81
CA GLU A 68 11.29 -18.04 0.35
C GLU A 68 10.75 -16.76 -0.30
N GLN A 69 9.61 -16.26 0.21
CA GLN A 69 8.99 -15.02 -0.26
C GLN A 69 9.90 -13.81 -0.02
N GLY A 70 10.57 -13.75 1.12
CA GLY A 70 11.57 -12.72 1.44
C GLY A 70 12.71 -12.71 0.43
N ARG A 71 13.26 -13.88 0.07
CA ARG A 71 14.35 -13.99 -0.92
C ARG A 71 13.87 -13.68 -2.34
N GLN A 72 12.70 -14.17 -2.73
CA GLN A 72 12.17 -14.02 -4.09
C GLN A 72 11.67 -12.59 -4.36
N PHE A 73 10.87 -12.04 -3.44
CA PHE A 73 10.19 -10.75 -3.63
C PHE A 73 10.87 -9.60 -2.89
N GLY A 74 11.64 -9.86 -1.84
CA GLY A 74 12.39 -8.84 -1.09
C GLY A 74 13.77 -8.51 -1.68
N LYS A 75 14.36 -9.38 -2.52
CA LYS A 75 15.67 -9.14 -3.15
C LYS A 75 15.63 -7.86 -3.99
N GLY A 76 16.55 -6.93 -3.69
CA GLY A 76 16.64 -5.62 -4.36
C GLY A 76 15.56 -4.61 -3.96
N ARG A 77 14.61 -4.99 -3.09
CA ARG A 77 13.57 -4.09 -2.51
C ARG A 77 13.82 -3.74 -1.05
N GLY A 78 14.86 -4.33 -0.45
CA GLY A 78 15.45 -3.84 0.79
C GLY A 78 16.15 -2.51 0.55
N THR A 79 15.41 -1.45 0.24
CA THR A 79 15.87 -0.09 0.55
C THR A 79 15.80 0.03 2.07
N VAL A 80 16.78 -0.58 2.70
CA VAL A 80 17.18 -0.29 4.07
C VAL A 80 17.43 1.21 4.05
N ASP A 81 16.56 1.99 4.69
CA ASP A 81 17.03 3.24 5.26
C ASP A 81 18.26 2.86 6.07
N CYS A 82 19.45 3.25 5.62
CA CYS A 82 20.75 2.79 6.13
C CYS A 82 20.99 3.13 7.62
N CYS A 83 19.95 3.60 8.31
CA CYS A 83 19.86 3.79 9.74
C CYS A 83 19.99 2.50 10.59
N TYR A 84 20.28 1.35 9.99
CA TYR A 84 20.69 0.12 10.69
C TYR A 84 22.10 -0.25 10.21
N PRO A 85 23.17 -0.08 11.02
CA PRO A 85 23.17 -0.07 12.49
C PRO A 85 23.22 1.32 13.18
N VAL A 86 23.03 2.46 12.49
CA VAL A 86 23.37 3.79 13.07
C VAL A 86 22.33 4.42 14.03
N LYS A 87 21.78 3.61 14.95
CA LYS A 87 21.53 4.08 16.33
C LYS A 87 22.72 3.75 17.24
N CYS A 88 23.91 3.94 16.67
CA CYS A 88 25.20 4.27 17.24
C CYS A 88 25.89 5.21 16.23
#